data_AF-A0A353R9V3-F1
#
_entry.id   AF-A0A353R9V3-F1
#
_cell.length_a   1.000
_cell.length_b   1.000
_cell.length_c   1.000
_cell.angle_alpha   90.00
_cell.angle_beta   90.00
_cell.angle_gamma   90.00
#
_symmetry.space_group_name_H-M   'P 1'
#
loop_
_entity.id
_entity.type
_entity.pdbx_description
1 polymer ?
#
loop_
_entity_poly.entity_id
_entity_poly.type
_entity_poly.pdbx_seq_one_letter_code
_entity_poly.pdbx_strand_id
1 'polypeptide(L)'
;RISKFLILKQYNIANIHVPKTIDNDLPLPEGIPTFGYQSAKAQGTDLGRTVYEDARTSENWFIVTAMGRSAGHLAFGIGSSCH
;
A
#
# COMPACT_ATOMS: atom_id res chain seq x y z
N ARG A 1 9.95 -11.46 -17.16
CA ARG A 1 9.98 -11.51 -18.65
C ARG A 1 11.30 -10.98 -19.19
N ILE A 2 11.75 -9.80 -18.75
CA ILE A 2 13.04 -9.22 -19.16
C ILE A 2 14.23 -10.13 -18.82
N SER A 3 14.35 -10.66 -17.59
CA SER A 3 15.46 -11.58 -17.26
C SER A 3 15.53 -12.79 -18.20
N LYS A 4 14.37 -13.38 -18.52
CA LYS A 4 14.29 -14.51 -19.46
C LYS A 4 14.78 -14.10 -20.85
N PHE A 5 14.39 -12.93 -21.33
CA PHE A 5 14.84 -12.38 -22.61
C PHE A 5 16.36 -12.15 -22.65
N LEU A 6 16.94 -11.54 -21.61
CA LEU A 6 18.38 -11.27 -21.53
C LEU A 6 19.21 -12.57 -21.57
N ILE A 7 18.77 -13.59 -20.85
CA ILE A 7 19.38 -14.93 -20.88
C ILE A 7 19.28 -15.55 -22.28
N LEU A 8 18.10 -15.50 -22.91
CA LEU A 8 17.89 -16.05 -24.26
C LEU A 8 18.74 -15.36 -25.33
N LYS A 9 19.05 -14.07 -25.16
CA LYS A 9 19.88 -13.29 -26.09
C LYS A 9 21.37 -13.25 -25.71
N GLN A 10 21.76 -13.92 -24.64
CA GLN A 10 23.13 -13.91 -24.09
C GLN A 10 23.68 -12.51 -23.84
N TYR A 11 22.81 -11.58 -23.41
CA TYR A 11 23.26 -10.27 -22.95
C TYR A 11 23.74 -10.37 -21.51
N ASN A 12 24.98 -9.95 -21.27
CA ASN A 12 25.57 -9.90 -19.93
C ASN A 12 25.06 -8.68 -19.14
N ILE A 13 23.76 -8.66 -18.83
CA ILE A 13 23.09 -7.56 -18.11
C ILE A 13 22.36 -8.15 -16.90
N ALA A 14 22.64 -7.62 -15.71
CA ALA A 14 21.92 -7.99 -14.50
C ALA A 14 20.56 -7.29 -14.43
N ASN A 15 19.50 -8.04 -14.09
CA ASN A 15 18.16 -7.50 -13.87
C ASN A 15 17.70 -7.85 -12.44
N ILE A 16 17.72 -6.86 -11.55
CA ILE A 16 17.42 -6.99 -10.12
C ILE A 16 16.13 -6.26 -9.81
N HIS A 17 15.24 -6.89 -9.03
CA HIS A 17 13.90 -6.37 -8.76
C HIS A 17 13.76 -5.91 -7.30
N VAL A 18 12.97 -4.85 -7.08
CA VAL A 18 12.59 -4.35 -5.76
C VAL A 18 11.06 -4.41 -5.61
N PRO A 19 10.53 -5.03 -4.53
CA PRO A 19 9.09 -5.17 -4.33
C PRO A 19 8.46 -3.85 -3.83
N LYS A 20 7.93 -3.05 -4.77
CA LYS A 20 7.28 -1.76 -4.49
C LYS A 20 5.78 -1.83 -4.75
N THR A 21 4.99 -1.52 -3.72
CA THR A 21 3.55 -1.23 -3.83
C THR A 21 3.06 -0.67 -2.49
N ILE A 22 2.01 0.16 -2.52
CA ILE A 22 1.32 0.62 -1.31
C ILE A 22 0.19 -0.34 -0.89
N ASP A 23 -0.16 -1.30 -1.74
CA ASP A 23 -1.28 -2.23 -1.50
C ASP A 23 -0.85 -3.40 -0.60
N ASN A 24 0.46 -3.58 -0.37
CA ASN A 24 1.05 -4.67 0.40
C ASN A 24 0.56 -6.07 -0.03
N ASP A 25 0.43 -6.28 -1.33
CA ASP A 25 -0.15 -7.47 -1.96
C ASP A 25 0.89 -8.37 -2.63
N LEU A 26 2.18 -8.10 -2.43
CA LEU A 26 3.26 -8.97 -2.92
C LEU A 26 3.54 -10.11 -1.91
N PRO A 27 3.88 -11.32 -2.40
CA PRO A 27 4.14 -12.48 -1.56
C PRO A 27 5.53 -12.41 -0.91
N LEU A 28 5.70 -11.46 0.02
CA LEU A 28 6.88 -11.35 0.89
C LEU A 28 6.70 -12.21 2.15
N PRO A 29 7.80 -12.56 2.85
CA PRO A 29 7.70 -13.21 4.15
C PRO A 29 6.82 -12.40 5.11
N GLU A 30 6.17 -13.10 6.03
CA GLU A 30 5.32 -12.48 7.04
C GLU A 30 6.08 -11.42 7.84
N GLY A 31 5.39 -10.33 8.19
CA GLY A 31 5.98 -9.20 8.90
C GLY A 31 6.86 -8.27 8.05
N ILE A 32 7.07 -8.57 6.76
CA ILE A 32 7.86 -7.71 5.85
C ILE A 32 6.92 -6.98 4.88
N PRO A 33 6.65 -5.67 5.10
CA PRO A 33 5.80 -4.92 4.20
C PRO A 33 6.52 -4.55 2.90
N THR A 34 5.75 -4.32 1.83
CA THR A 34 6.28 -3.80 0.57
C THR A 34 6.72 -2.34 0.70
N PHE A 35 7.68 -1.93 -0.13
CA PHE A 35 8.15 -0.55 -0.10
C PHE A 35 7.01 0.42 -0.42
N GLY A 36 6.76 1.35 0.50
CA GLY A 36 5.72 2.38 0.43
C GLY A 36 4.49 2.12 1.31
N TYR A 37 4.21 0.88 1.72
CA TYR A 37 2.99 0.55 2.48
C TYR A 37 2.88 1.32 3.81
N GLN A 38 3.94 1.30 4.63
CA GLN A 38 3.91 1.95 5.95
C GLN A 38 3.73 3.47 5.85
N SER A 39 4.42 4.13 4.90
CA SER A 39 4.27 5.56 4.66
C SER A 39 2.85 5.91 4.20
N ALA A 40 2.27 5.12 3.29
CA ALA A 40 0.90 5.31 2.83
C ALA A 40 -0.13 5.09 3.96
N LYS A 41 0.04 4.04 4.76
CA LYS A 41 -0.79 3.75 5.93
C LYS A 41 -0.76 4.89 6.95
N ALA A 42 0.43 5.39 7.29
CA ALA A 42 0.60 6.48 8.26
C ALA A 42 -0.14 7.74 7.80
N GLN A 43 0.09 8.18 6.56
CA GLN A 43 -0.58 9.35 6.00
C GLN A 43 -2.10 9.15 5.89
N GLY A 44 -2.55 7.97 5.48
CA GLY A 44 -3.97 7.64 5.44
C GLY A 44 -4.63 7.64 6.82
N THR A 45 -3.89 7.25 7.87
CA THR A 45 -4.35 7.27 9.26
C THR A 45 -4.52 8.70 9.76
N ASP A 46 -3.54 9.58 9.49
CA ASP A 46 -3.60 10.99 9.90
C ASP A 46 -4.80 11.71 9.25
N LEU A 47 -5.03 11.45 7.96
CA LEU A 47 -6.21 11.96 7.23
C LEU A 47 -7.51 11.35 7.78
N GLY A 48 -7.54 10.04 8.01
CA GLY A 48 -8.70 9.35 8.54
C GLY A 48 -9.12 9.87 9.92
N ARG A 49 -8.17 10.17 10.80
CA ARG A 49 -8.44 10.79 12.10
C ARG A 49 -9.01 12.21 11.95
N THR A 50 -8.47 12.99 11.02
CA THR A 50 -8.98 14.35 10.76
C THR A 50 -10.43 14.31 10.29
N VAL A 51 -10.75 13.44 9.34
CA VAL A 51 -12.13 13.25 8.85
C VAL A 51 -13.05 12.72 9.94
N TYR A 52 -12.55 11.81 10.79
CA TYR A 52 -13.31 11.27 11.91
C TYR A 52 -13.69 12.34 12.94
N GLU A 53 -12.76 13.24 13.31
CA GLU A 53 -13.05 14.35 14.21
C GLU A 53 -14.02 15.37 13.60
N ASP A 54 -13.90 15.63 12.29
CA ASP A 54 -14.84 16.52 11.59
C ASP A 54 -16.26 15.93 11.54
N ALA A 55 -16.38 14.63 11.27
CA ALA A 55 -17.66 13.90 11.29
C ALA A 55 -18.36 14.00 12.66
N ARG A 56 -17.59 13.85 13.74
CA ARG A 56 -18.10 13.90 15.12
C ARG A 56 -18.59 15.27 15.54
N THR A 57 -17.95 16.32 15.04
CA THR A 57 -18.27 17.71 15.43
C THR A 57 -19.34 18.34 14.53
N SER A 58 -19.44 17.91 13.27
CA SER A 58 -20.37 18.47 12.28
C SER A 58 -21.63 17.63 12.05
N GLU A 59 -21.75 16.46 12.68
CA GLU A 59 -22.84 15.49 12.48
C GLU A 59 -23.00 15.02 11.02
N ASN A 60 -21.92 15.11 10.23
CA ASN A 60 -21.88 14.70 8.84
C ASN A 60 -21.39 13.27 8.65
N TRP A 61 -21.81 12.64 7.54
CA TRP A 61 -21.29 11.37 7.08
C TRP A 61 -20.25 11.57 5.98
N PHE A 62 -19.03 11.09 6.23
CA PHE A 62 -17.97 11.05 5.24
C PHE A 62 -17.72 9.61 4.78
N ILE A 63 -17.70 9.41 3.46
CA ILE A 63 -17.33 8.13 2.85
C ILE A 63 -15.91 8.28 2.29
N VAL A 64 -14.97 7.54 2.88
CA VAL A 64 -13.56 7.57 2.48
C VAL A 64 -13.21 6.29 1.73
N THR A 65 -12.60 6.44 0.55
CA THR A 65 -12.05 5.33 -0.22
C THR A 65 -10.54 5.31 -0.07
N ALA A 66 -9.96 4.12 0.03
CA ALA A 66 -8.51 3.92 0.06
C ALA A 66 -8.03 3.25 -1.24
N MET A 67 -6.78 3.51 -1.62
CA MET A 67 -6.15 2.76 -2.70
C MET A 67 -6.02 1.29 -2.31
N GLY A 68 -6.17 0.41 -3.30
CA GLY A 68 -6.11 -1.03 -3.12
C GLY A 68 -6.66 -1.69 -4.37
N ARG A 69 -5.80 -2.24 -5.22
CA ARG A 69 -6.22 -2.73 -6.54
C ARG A 69 -6.89 -4.10 -6.45
N SER A 70 -6.28 -5.01 -5.70
CA SER A 70 -6.71 -6.41 -5.61
C SER A 70 -6.81 -6.91 -4.17
N ALA A 71 -6.37 -6.10 -3.20
CA ALA A 71 -6.42 -6.40 -1.77
C ALA A 71 -6.82 -5.15 -0.98
N GLY A 72 -7.42 -5.37 0.19
CA GLY A 72 -7.85 -4.33 1.12
C GLY A 72 -6.86 -4.02 2.24
N HIS A 73 -5.60 -4.43 2.16
CA HIS A 73 -4.64 -4.31 3.27
C HIS A 73 -4.38 -2.86 3.70
N LEU A 74 -4.37 -1.93 2.74
CA LEU A 74 -4.19 -0.51 3.04
C LEU A 74 -5.45 0.08 3.71
N ALA A 75 -6.63 -0.22 3.17
CA ALA A 75 -7.91 0.19 3.78
C ALA A 75 -8.04 -0.35 5.21
N PHE A 76 -7.76 -1.64 5.41
CA PHE A 76 -7.76 -2.28 6.72
C PHE A 76 -6.73 -1.65 7.66
N GLY A 77 -5.52 -1.39 7.17
CA GLY A 77 -4.44 -0.76 7.94
C GLY A 77 -4.80 0.65 8.41
N ILE A 78 -5.38 1.48 7.54
CA ILE A 78 -5.83 2.83 7.89
C ILE A 78 -6.96 2.75 8.91
N GLY A 79 -8.03 2.01 8.60
CA GLY A 79 -9.22 1.93 9.46
C GLY A 79 -8.92 1.41 10.87
N SER A 80 -8.06 0.39 10.99
CA SER A 80 -7.64 -0.16 12.30
C SER A 80 -6.74 0.76 13.13
N SER A 81 -6.19 1.83 12.53
CA SER A 81 -5.29 2.78 13.20
C SER A 81 -5.97 4.13 13.52
N CYS A 82 -7.20 4.34 13.04
CA CYS A 82 -7.96 5.59 13.21
C CYS A 82 -8.75 5.65 14.53
N HIS A 83 -8.92 4.54 15.23
CA HIS A 83 -9.63 4.41 16.51
C HIS A 83 -8.70 3.72 17.54
#